data_AF-A0A4Q9JTP3-F1
#
_entry.id   AF-A0A4Q9JTP3-F1
#
_cell.length_a   1.000
_cell.length_b   1.000
_cell.length_c   1.000
_cell.angle_alpha   90.00
_cell.angle_beta   90.00
_cell.angle_gamma   90.00
#
_symmetry.space_group_name_H-M   'P 1'
#
loop_
_entity.id
_entity.type
_entity.pdbx_description
1 polymer ?
#
loop_
_entity_poly.entity_id
_entity_poly.type
_entity_poly.pdbx_seq_one_letter_code
_entity_poly.pdbx_strand_id
1 'polypeptide(L)'
;MVIKFQDRGVNYSLPASALNKSVAVRGNVWTKQNMSNKTSANTIHLVLNNDYNITYELHPLSRYYTKDAKIPVDKIIHNYKNPIKLATWQSGSANAVRGWDPAGTLIMAGELEFYWN
;
A
#
# COMPACT_ATOMS: atom_id res chain seq x y z
N MET A 1 -10.43 1.18 -13.17
CA MET A 1 -9.42 0.12 -13.46
C MET A 1 -9.23 -0.73 -12.23
N VAL A 2 -9.19 -2.05 -12.38
CA VAL A 2 -8.94 -3.00 -11.27
C VAL A 2 -7.49 -3.47 -11.34
N ILE A 3 -6.82 -3.47 -10.19
CA ILE A 3 -5.44 -3.95 -10.04
C ILE A 3 -5.43 -5.04 -8.97
N LYS A 4 -4.87 -6.19 -9.34
CA LYS A 4 -4.60 -7.31 -8.42
C LYS A 4 -3.11 -7.56 -8.38
N PHE A 5 -2.56 -7.70 -7.18
CA PHE A 5 -1.13 -7.94 -7.02
C PHE A 5 -0.86 -8.86 -5.83
N GLN A 6 0.29 -9.53 -5.86
CA GLN A 6 0.86 -10.26 -4.74
C GLN A 6 2.40 -10.22 -4.83
N ASP A 7 3.02 -9.21 -4.23
CA ASP A 7 4.48 -9.01 -4.25
C ASP A 7 4.93 -8.09 -3.10
N ARG A 8 6.25 -7.90 -2.95
CA ARG A 8 6.87 -6.90 -2.06
C ARG A 8 6.76 -5.47 -2.60
N GLY A 9 6.43 -5.32 -3.87
CA GLY A 9 6.14 -4.05 -4.50
C GLY A 9 5.88 -4.23 -5.99
N VAL A 10 4.94 -3.47 -6.52
CA VAL A 10 4.52 -3.56 -7.92
C VAL A 10 4.32 -2.16 -8.49
N ASN A 11 4.79 -1.98 -9.73
CA ASN A 11 4.60 -0.74 -10.48
C ASN A 11 3.45 -0.92 -11.45
N TYR A 12 2.52 0.03 -11.45
CA TYR A 12 1.41 0.08 -12.41
C TYR A 12 1.32 1.46 -13.03
N SER A 13 1.00 1.51 -14.31
CA SER A 13 0.70 2.77 -14.99
C SER A 13 -0.81 2.91 -15.09
N LEU A 14 -1.35 3.99 -14.51
CA LEU A 14 -2.74 4.36 -14.75
C LEU A 14 -2.88 4.88 -16.20
N PRO A 15 -4.04 4.70 -16.86
CA PRO A 15 -4.25 5.19 -18.21
C PRO A 15 -4.05 6.71 -18.32
N ALA A 16 -3.67 7.19 -19.51
CA ALA A 16 -3.47 8.62 -19.76
C ALA A 16 -4.72 9.45 -19.43
N SER A 17 -5.91 8.88 -19.57
CA SER A 17 -7.20 9.50 -19.23
C SER A 17 -7.40 9.76 -17.74
N ALA A 18 -6.58 9.18 -16.87
CA ALA A 18 -6.56 9.42 -15.43
C ALA A 18 -5.55 10.50 -15.03
N LEU A 19 -4.53 10.76 -15.87
CA LEU A 19 -3.46 11.70 -15.54
C LEU A 19 -4.01 13.10 -15.29
N ASN A 20 -3.42 13.81 -14.31
CA ASN A 20 -3.85 15.13 -13.83
C ASN A 20 -5.25 15.18 -13.21
N LYS A 21 -5.89 14.03 -12.97
CA LYS A 21 -7.17 13.96 -12.28
C LYS A 21 -7.00 13.50 -10.83
N SER A 22 -8.04 13.77 -10.06
CA SER A 22 -8.24 13.12 -8.76
C SER A 22 -8.68 11.69 -9.02
N VAL A 23 -7.97 10.72 -8.44
CA VAL A 23 -8.30 9.30 -8.60
C VAL A 23 -8.72 8.73 -7.25
N ALA A 24 -9.96 8.24 -7.16
CA ALA A 24 -10.40 7.48 -6.00
C ALA A 24 -9.83 6.06 -6.08
N VAL A 25 -9.25 5.59 -4.99
CA VAL A 25 -8.67 4.25 -4.84
C VAL A 25 -9.46 3.53 -3.76
N ARG A 26 -10.13 2.44 -4.13
CA ARG A 26 -10.95 1.64 -3.22
C ARG A 26 -10.59 0.17 -3.28
N GLY A 27 -10.88 -0.58 -2.23
CA GLY A 27 -10.73 -2.03 -2.23
C GLY A 27 -10.07 -2.52 -0.97
N ASN A 28 -9.19 -3.52 -1.09
CA ASN A 28 -8.55 -4.12 0.07
C ASN A 28 -7.08 -4.44 -0.19
N VAL A 29 -6.28 -4.32 0.85
CA VAL A 29 -4.91 -4.84 0.90
C VAL A 29 -4.73 -5.73 2.11
N TRP A 30 -3.81 -6.68 2.04
CA TRP A 30 -3.52 -7.60 3.14
C TRP A 30 -2.10 -8.16 3.03
N THR A 31 -1.62 -8.76 4.12
CA THR A 31 -0.30 -9.40 4.13
C THR A 31 -0.41 -10.90 3.93
N LYS A 32 0.57 -11.48 3.25
CA LYS A 32 0.65 -12.94 3.07
C LYS A 32 1.27 -13.67 4.27
N GLN A 33 1.66 -12.92 5.29
CA GLN A 33 2.30 -13.42 6.50
C GLN A 33 1.67 -12.75 7.73
N ASN A 34 1.69 -13.46 8.85
CA ASN A 34 1.28 -12.92 10.15
C ASN A 34 2.32 -11.92 10.66
N MET A 35 1.86 -10.85 11.30
CA MET A 35 2.72 -9.97 12.11
C MET A 35 2.31 -10.07 13.57
N SER A 36 3.17 -10.71 14.35
CA SER A 36 2.96 -10.97 15.78
C SER A 36 3.67 -9.98 16.70
N ASN A 37 4.43 -9.03 16.14
CA ASN A 37 5.26 -8.14 16.95
C ASN A 37 4.38 -7.16 17.75
N LYS A 38 4.29 -7.39 19.07
CA LYS A 38 3.46 -6.63 20.02
C LYS A 38 4.03 -5.25 20.37
N THR A 39 5.33 -5.07 20.18
CA THR A 39 6.10 -3.94 20.73
C THR A 39 6.32 -2.81 19.73
N SER A 40 6.15 -3.09 18.44
CA SER A 40 6.25 -2.09 17.38
C SER A 40 4.89 -1.90 16.73
N ALA A 41 4.47 -0.65 16.56
CA ALA A 41 3.24 -0.31 15.85
C ALA A 41 3.37 -0.76 14.40
N ASN A 42 3.01 -2.01 14.12
CA ASN A 42 3.00 -2.53 12.76
C ASN A 42 2.04 -1.64 11.97
N THR A 43 2.59 -0.86 11.07
CA THR A 43 1.82 0.01 10.21
C THR A 43 2.09 -0.44 8.79
N ILE A 44 1.01 -0.66 8.04
CA ILE A 44 1.08 -0.87 6.60
C ILE A 44 0.95 0.48 5.94
N HIS A 45 1.90 0.79 5.06
CA HIS A 45 1.84 1.99 4.25
C HIS A 45 1.53 1.61 2.82
N LEU A 46 0.49 2.19 2.21
CA LEU A 46 0.30 2.11 0.77
C LEU A 46 0.97 3.31 0.10
N VAL A 47 2.09 3.06 -0.57
CA VAL A 47 2.71 4.06 -1.45
C VAL A 47 1.87 4.19 -2.73
N LEU A 48 1.70 5.41 -3.24
CA LEU A 48 1.04 5.70 -4.52
C LEU A 48 1.82 6.73 -5.35
N ASN A 49 3.16 6.72 -5.24
CA ASN A 49 4.11 7.46 -6.10
C ASN A 49 5.54 6.94 -5.87
N ASN A 50 6.46 7.11 -6.83
CA ASN A 50 7.84 6.64 -6.70
C ASN A 50 8.63 7.35 -5.57
N ASP A 51 8.20 8.55 -5.16
CA ASP A 51 8.90 9.40 -4.17
C ASP A 51 8.18 9.50 -2.80
N TYR A 52 7.28 8.59 -2.45
CA TYR A 52 6.52 8.58 -1.17
C TYR A 52 5.66 9.81 -0.87
N ASN A 53 5.62 10.80 -1.78
CA ASN A 53 4.80 12.00 -1.63
C ASN A 53 3.32 11.68 -1.41
N ILE A 54 2.89 10.49 -1.79
CA ILE A 54 1.55 9.97 -1.53
C ILE A 54 1.74 8.62 -0.84
N THR A 55 1.65 8.63 0.49
CA THR A 55 1.69 7.43 1.33
C THR A 55 0.47 7.45 2.22
N TYR A 56 -0.26 6.34 2.25
CA TYR A 56 -1.38 6.18 3.17
C TYR A 56 -1.06 5.16 4.24
N GLU A 57 -1.15 5.62 5.47
CA GLU A 57 -1.12 4.75 6.62
C GLU A 57 -2.42 3.93 6.70
N LEU A 58 -2.28 2.62 6.73
CA LEU A 58 -3.36 1.65 6.79
C LEU A 58 -3.24 0.90 8.12
N HIS A 59 -4.26 1.05 8.96
CA HIS A 59 -4.33 0.40 10.24
C HIS A 59 -5.37 -0.73 10.22
N PRO A 60 -5.00 -1.96 10.59
CA PRO A 60 -5.96 -2.96 11.04
C PRO A 60 -6.49 -2.56 12.42
N LEU A 61 -7.64 -3.12 12.77
CA LEU A 61 -8.30 -2.89 14.07
C LEU A 61 -7.47 -3.39 15.28
N SER A 62 -6.42 -4.17 15.03
CA SER A 62 -5.60 -4.83 16.04
C SER A 62 -4.12 -4.63 15.75
N ARG A 63 -3.27 -4.56 16.77
CA ARG A 63 -1.80 -4.49 16.60
C ARG A 63 -1.20 -5.74 15.95
N TYR A 64 -2.01 -6.79 15.78
CA TYR A 64 -1.67 -8.01 15.06
C TYR A 64 -2.21 -7.96 13.63
N TYR A 65 -1.33 -8.15 12.65
CA TYR A 65 -1.78 -8.42 11.28
C TYR A 65 -1.93 -9.92 11.15
N THR A 66 -3.16 -10.35 10.93
CA THR A 66 -3.42 -11.75 10.59
C THR A 66 -3.18 -11.92 9.10
N LYS A 67 -2.48 -12.99 8.73
CA LYS A 67 -2.29 -13.37 7.34
C LYS A 67 -3.64 -13.37 6.62
N ASP A 68 -3.66 -12.78 5.44
CA ASP A 68 -4.83 -12.67 4.57
C ASP A 68 -6.03 -11.90 5.15
N ALA A 69 -5.87 -11.22 6.30
CA ALA A 69 -6.88 -10.30 6.82
C ALA A 69 -6.89 -9.01 6.00
N LYS A 70 -8.04 -8.76 5.35
CA LYS A 70 -8.25 -7.60 4.48
C LYS A 70 -8.36 -6.32 5.27
N ILE A 71 -7.62 -5.30 4.82
CA ILE A 71 -7.67 -3.93 5.30
C ILE A 71 -8.32 -3.10 4.20
N PRO A 72 -9.47 -2.44 4.49
CA PRO A 72 -10.15 -1.63 3.51
C PRO A 72 -9.32 -0.40 3.16
N VAL A 73 -9.33 -0.05 1.88
CA VAL A 73 -8.77 1.19 1.35
C VAL A 73 -9.92 2.00 0.77
N ASP A 74 -10.01 3.26 1.17
CA ASP A 74 -10.85 4.28 0.52
C ASP A 74 -10.12 5.62 0.65
N LYS A 75 -9.44 6.01 -0.43
CA LYS A 75 -8.57 7.20 -0.48
C LYS A 75 -8.73 7.91 -1.82
N ILE A 76 -8.39 9.19 -1.84
CA ILE A 76 -8.31 9.98 -3.08
C ILE A 76 -6.87 10.44 -3.25
N ILE A 77 -6.29 10.14 -4.41
CA ILE A 77 -4.97 10.62 -4.81
C ILE A 77 -5.08 11.77 -5.80
N HIS A 78 -4.18 12.74 -5.67
CA HIS A 78 -4.04 13.90 -6.54
C HIS A 78 -2.57 14.07 -6.92
N ASN A 79 -2.28 14.76 -8.03
CA ASN A 79 -0.91 15.12 -8.43
C ASN A 79 0.07 13.93 -8.48
N TYR A 80 -0.43 12.74 -8.81
CA TYR A 80 0.39 11.53 -8.91
C TYR A 80 1.12 11.49 -10.26
N LYS A 81 2.19 10.70 -10.33
CA LYS A 81 2.91 10.40 -11.58
C LYS A 81 2.86 8.90 -11.82
N ASN A 82 2.86 8.51 -13.10
CA ASN A 82 3.11 7.12 -13.46
C ASN A 82 4.62 6.81 -13.44
N PRO A 83 5.00 5.57 -13.12
CA PRO A 83 4.13 4.51 -12.58
C PRO A 83 3.74 4.81 -11.12
N ILE A 84 2.51 4.48 -10.75
CA ILE A 84 2.12 4.34 -9.35
C ILE A 84 2.74 3.05 -8.82
N LYS A 85 3.24 3.09 -7.59
CA LYS A 85 3.93 1.95 -6.99
C LYS A 85 3.19 1.50 -5.76
N LEU A 86 2.60 0.31 -5.80
CA LEU A 86 1.92 -0.29 -4.65
C LEU A 86 2.95 -1.13 -3.90
N ALA A 87 3.33 -0.67 -2.71
CA ALA A 87 4.28 -1.35 -1.84
C ALA A 87 3.91 -1.07 -0.39
N THR A 88 4.39 -1.93 0.51
CA THR A 88 4.21 -1.79 1.96
C THR A 88 5.50 -2.06 2.70
N TRP A 89 5.85 -1.17 3.61
CA TRP A 89 6.89 -1.41 4.60
C TRP A 89 6.27 -1.41 5.99
N GLN A 90 6.88 -2.16 6.90
CA GLN A 90 6.56 -2.12 8.32
C GLN A 90 7.35 -0.97 8.93
N SER A 91 6.69 0.10 9.37
CA SER A 91 7.34 1.11 10.22
C SER A 91 7.21 0.73 11.68
N GLY A 92 8.26 0.92 12.50
CA GLY A 92 8.17 0.83 13.96
C GLY A 92 8.92 -0.30 14.64
N SER A 93 9.40 -1.32 13.90
CA SER A 93 10.33 -2.31 14.46
C SER A 93 11.70 -1.68 14.71
N ALA A 94 12.42 -2.08 15.76
CA ALA A 94 13.81 -1.64 15.99
C ALA A 94 14.73 -1.99 14.80
N ASN A 95 14.35 -2.97 13.99
CA ASN A 95 15.04 -3.39 12.79
C ASN A 95 14.33 -2.95 11.49
N ALA A 96 13.29 -2.13 11.58
CA ALA A 96 12.59 -1.62 10.39
C ALA A 96 13.45 -0.56 9.71
N VAL A 97 13.90 -0.87 8.49
CA VAL A 97 14.56 0.12 7.65
C VAL A 97 13.55 1.21 7.27
N ARG A 98 13.98 2.48 7.37
CA ARG A 98 13.15 3.63 6.99
C ARG A 98 13.01 3.68 5.47
N GLY A 99 11.79 3.82 4.98
CA GLY A 99 11.50 3.96 3.55
C GLY A 99 11.41 2.62 2.80
N TRP A 100 11.40 2.69 1.48
CA TRP A 100 11.37 1.57 0.54
C TRP A 100 12.75 0.92 0.49
N ASP A 101 13.03 0.09 1.48
CA ASP A 101 14.04 -0.94 1.36
C ASP A 101 13.36 -2.26 0.91
N PRO A 102 13.68 -2.79 -0.28
CA PRO A 102 13.21 -4.11 -0.73
C PRO A 102 13.48 -5.25 0.27
N ALA A 103 14.48 -5.11 1.15
CA ALA A 103 14.79 -6.08 2.19
C ALA A 103 13.81 -6.01 3.38
N GLY A 104 13.20 -4.85 3.64
CA GLY A 104 12.25 -4.60 4.74
C GLY A 104 10.77 -4.59 4.32
N THR A 105 10.49 -4.81 3.03
CA THR A 105 9.12 -4.83 2.49
C THR A 105 8.48 -6.21 2.64
N LEU A 106 7.23 -6.21 3.07
CA LEU A 106 6.45 -7.42 3.30
C LEU A 106 5.79 -7.88 2.00
N ILE A 107 5.59 -9.18 1.85
CA ILE A 107 4.76 -9.69 0.75
C ILE A 107 3.31 -9.31 1.04
N MET A 108 2.80 -8.40 0.23
CA MET A 108 1.43 -7.93 0.26
C MET A 108 0.66 -8.60 -0.87
N ALA A 109 -0.65 -8.73 -0.68
CA ALA A 109 -1.57 -8.81 -1.80
C ALA A 109 -2.65 -7.75 -1.68
N GLY A 110 -3.22 -7.38 -2.82
CA GLY A 110 -4.26 -6.38 -2.86
C GLY A 110 -5.13 -6.50 -4.09
N GLU A 111 -6.34 -5.98 -3.94
CA GLU A 111 -7.34 -5.83 -4.98
C GLU A 111 -7.87 -4.40 -4.86
N LEU A 112 -7.40 -3.53 -5.75
CA LEU A 112 -7.68 -2.11 -5.74
C LEU A 112 -8.37 -1.67 -7.02
N GLU A 113 -9.39 -0.85 -6.87
CA GLU A 113 -10.15 -0.22 -7.93
C GLU A 113 -9.86 1.27 -7.96
N PHE A 114 -9.48 1.75 -9.13
CA PHE A 114 -9.15 3.13 -9.41
C PHE A 114 -10.26 3.75 -10.25
N TYR A 115 -10.82 4.86 -9.78
CA TYR A 115 -11.90 5.60 -10.43
C TYR A 115 -11.48 7.05 -10.66
N TRP A 116 -11.75 7.55 -11.87
CA TRP A 116 -11.48 8.91 -12.27
C TRP A 116 -12.54 9.35 -13.28
N ASN A 117 -12.93 10.63 -13.23
CA ASN A 117 -13.88 11.23 -14.18
C ASN A 117 -13.12 11.92 -15.30
#